data_AF-A0A3C1Z146-F1
#
_entry.id   AF-A0A3C1Z146-F1
#
_cell.length_a   1.000
_cell.length_b   1.000
_cell.length_c   1.000
_cell.angle_alpha   90.00
_cell.angle_beta   90.00
_cell.angle_gamma   90.00
#
_symmetry.space_group_name_H-M   'P 1'
#
loop_
_entity.id
_entity.type
_entity.pdbx_description
1 polymer ?
#
loop_
_entity_poly.entity_id
_entity_poly.type
_entity_poly.pdbx_seq_one_letter_code
_entity_poly.pdbx_strand_id
1 'polypeptide(L)' 'MHEPMMGLWGLVGYVLMVAFLAVGIVALLLWLKSWLEQGRLGSASREPESTLEILKKRYARGEISKEEFEEKRKDLL' A
#
# COMPACT_ATOMS: atom_id res chain seq x y z
N MET A 1 37.97 45.08 -5.19
CA MET A 1 36.82 45.02 -4.27
C MET A 1 35.80 44.06 -4.86
N HIS A 2 35.96 42.76 -4.65
CA HIS A 2 34.99 41.74 -5.06
C HIS A 2 35.01 40.69 -3.96
N GLU A 3 33.89 40.45 -3.30
CA GLU A 3 33.53 39.13 -2.76
C GLU A 3 32.00 39.08 -2.49
N PRO A 4 31.14 38.90 -3.52
CA PRO A 4 29.74 38.52 -3.32
C PRO A 4 29.56 37.01 -3.02
N MET A 5 30.64 36.28 -2.71
CA MET A 5 30.63 34.81 -2.60
C MET A 5 29.91 34.26 -1.35
N MET A 6 29.58 35.11 -0.36
CA MET A 6 28.90 34.66 0.87
C MET A 6 27.38 34.50 0.72
N GLY A 7 26.75 35.15 -0.26
CA GLY A 7 25.30 35.04 -0.46
C GLY A 7 24.87 33.70 -1.06
N LEU A 8 25.70 33.14 -1.96
CA LEU A 8 25.39 31.90 -2.66
C LEU A 8 25.47 30.68 -1.73
N TRP A 9 26.47 30.62 -0.85
CA TRP A 9 26.60 29.55 0.15
C TRP A 9 25.44 29.54 1.17
N GLY A 10 24.96 30.72 1.58
CA GLY A 10 23.77 30.82 2.44
C GLY A 10 22.49 30.36 1.75
N LEU A 11 22.32 30.70 0.46
CA LEU A 11 21.21 30.22 -0.37
C LEU A 11 21.25 28.70 -0.56
N VAL A 12 22.42 28.13 -0.81
CA VAL A 12 22.60 26.67 -0.92
C VAL A 12 22.20 25.97 0.38
N GLY A 13 22.63 26.50 1.54
CA GLY A 13 22.23 25.96 2.85
C GLY A 13 20.71 26.01 3.08
N TYR A 14 20.07 27.13 2.74
CA TYR A 14 18.62 27.28 2.84
C TYR A 14 17.85 26.31 1.93
N VAL A 15 18.30 26.16 0.68
CA VAL A 15 17.71 25.21 -0.27
C VAL A 15 17.83 23.77 0.23
N LEU A 16 18.98 23.39 0.78
CA LEU A 16 19.19 22.05 1.35
C LEU A 16 18.27 21.79 2.56
N MET A 17 18.07 22.78 3.42
CA MET A 17 17.17 22.67 4.58
C MET A 17 15.72 22.44 4.13
N VAL A 18 15.25 23.24 3.16
CA VAL A 18 13.90 23.11 2.60
C VAL A 18 13.75 21.79 1.85
N ALA A 19 14.77 21.37 1.09
CA ALA A 19 14.77 20.09 0.39
C ALA A 19 14.69 18.92 1.37
N PHE A 20 15.43 18.95 2.48
CA PHE A 20 15.35 17.93 3.52
C PHE A 20 13.94 17.82 4.11
N LEU A 21 13.31 18.97 4.39
CA LEU A 21 11.93 19.02 4.90
C LEU A 21 10.94 18.46 3.86
N ALA A 22 11.09 18.83 2.60
CA ALA A 22 10.28 18.33 1.50
C ALA A 22 10.43 16.81 1.31
N VAL A 23 11.65 16.29 1.37
CA VAL A 23 11.93 14.84 1.31
C VAL A 23 11.25 14.13 2.47
N GLY A 24 11.29 14.67 3.69
CA GLY A 24 10.61 14.09 4.84
C GLY A 24 9.09 14.01 4.65
N ILE A 25 8.46 15.06 4.11
CA ILE A 25 7.02 15.08 3.80
C ILE A 25 6.70 14.06 2.70
N VAL A 26 7.48 14.03 1.62
CA VAL A 26 7.28 13.07 0.53
C VAL A 26 7.45 11.64 1.02
N ALA A 27 8.46 11.37 1.85
CA ALA A 27 8.68 10.05 2.45
C ALA A 27 7.50 9.64 3.35
N LEU A 28 6.95 10.57 4.15
CA LEU A 28 5.78 10.32 4.98
C LEU A 28 4.53 10.02 4.13
N LEU A 29 4.32 10.77 3.04
CA LEU A 29 3.22 10.52 2.10
C LEU A 29 3.37 9.17 1.38
N LEU A 30 4.58 8.82 0.94
CA LEU A 30 4.87 7.52 0.33
C LEU A 30 4.70 6.38 1.33
N TRP A 31 5.14 6.56 2.58
CA TRP A 31 4.95 5.59 3.65
C TRP A 31 3.47 5.38 3.95
N LEU A 32 2.69 6.46 4.07
CA LEU A 32 1.25 6.40 4.30
C LEU A 32 0.50 5.75 3.13
N LYS A 33 0.87 6.10 1.88
CA LYS A 33 0.34 5.44 0.69
C LYS A 33 0.71 3.96 0.66
N SER A 34 1.96 3.60 0.93
CA SER A 34 2.40 2.20 1.01
C SER A 34 1.68 1.44 2.11
N TRP A 35 1.30 2.07 3.21
CA TRP A 35 0.54 1.44 4.29
C TRP A 35 -0.92 1.20 3.89
N LEU A 36 -1.53 2.18 3.21
CA LEU A 36 -2.89 2.07 2.69
C LEU A 36 -2.98 1.09 1.52
N GLU A 37 -1.96 1.09 0.66
CA GLU A 37 -1.79 0.13 -0.42
C GLU A 37 -1.43 -1.24 0.12
N GLN A 38 -0.67 -1.40 1.21
CA GLN A 38 -0.50 -2.69 1.92
C GLN A 38 -1.79 -3.16 2.59
N GLY A 39 -2.70 -2.27 2.97
CA GLY A 39 -4.09 -2.63 3.31
C GLY A 39 -4.88 -3.22 2.13
N ARG A 40 -4.43 -2.98 0.88
CA ARG A 40 -4.99 -3.53 -0.36
C ARG A 40 -4.10 -4.59 -1.05
N LEU A 41 -2.82 -4.65 -0.67
CA LEU A 41 -1.77 -5.61 -1.06
C LEU A 41 -1.54 -6.66 0.03
N GLY A 42 -2.38 -6.69 1.07
CA GLY A 42 -2.65 -7.87 1.88
C GLY A 42 -3.41 -8.97 1.12
N SER A 43 -3.40 -8.93 -0.23
CA SER A 43 -3.92 -10.00 -1.09
C SER A 43 -2.85 -10.97 -1.58
N ALA A 44 -1.60 -10.86 -1.13
CA ALA A 44 -0.59 -11.90 -1.38
C ALA A 44 -0.62 -13.05 -0.36
N SER A 45 -1.49 -12.99 0.66
CA SER A 45 -1.70 -14.07 1.63
C SER A 45 -3.19 -14.37 1.90
N ARG A 46 -4.09 -13.85 1.06
CA ARG A 46 -5.55 -13.99 1.18
C ARG A 46 -6.17 -14.94 0.16
N GLU A 47 -5.35 -15.75 -0.51
CA GLU A 47 -5.86 -16.80 -1.40
C GLU A 47 -6.86 -17.77 -0.71
N PRO A 48 -6.75 -18.13 0.59
CA PRO A 48 -7.80 -18.93 1.21
C PRO A 48 -9.06 -18.11 1.54
N GLU A 49 -8.92 -16.95 2.21
CA GLU A 49 -10.08 -16.13 2.63
C GLU A 49 -10.89 -15.58 1.45
N SER A 50 -10.22 -15.04 0.42
CA SER A 50 -10.91 -14.46 -0.74
C SER A 50 -11.63 -15.53 -1.55
N THR A 51 -11.01 -16.70 -1.74
CA THR A 51 -11.62 -17.80 -2.50
C THR A 51 -12.80 -18.41 -1.74
N LEU A 52 -12.68 -18.58 -0.42
CA LEU A 52 -13.78 -19.01 0.44
C LEU A 52 -14.93 -17.98 0.47
N GLU A 53 -14.64 -16.67 0.46
CA GLU A 53 -15.67 -15.63 0.36
C GLU A 53 -16.41 -15.69 -0.99
N ILE A 54 -15.70 -15.91 -2.10
CA ILE A 54 -16.30 -16.08 -3.43
C ILE A 54 -17.20 -17.34 -3.46
N LEU A 55 -16.74 -18.44 -2.87
CA LEU A 55 -17.51 -19.69 -2.72
C LEU A 55 -18.79 -19.46 -1.91
N LYS A 56 -18.69 -18.80 -0.76
CA LYS A 56 -19.83 -18.48 0.10
C LYS A 56 -20.86 -17.60 -0.61
N LYS A 57 -20.39 -16.63 -1.40
CA LYS A 57 -21.26 -15.74 -2.19
C LYS A 57 -22.04 -16.50 -3.27
N ARG A 58 -21.43 -17.49 -3.92
CA ARG A 58 -22.09 -18.34 -4.93
C ARG A 58 -23.09 -19.30 -4.32
N TYR A 59 -22.76 -19.88 -3.15
CA TYR A 59 -23.71 -20.70 -2.39
C TYR A 59 -24.94 -19.90 -1.96
N ALA A 60 -24.74 -18.66 -1.46
CA ALA A 60 -25.85 -17.78 -1.08
C ALA A 60 -26.72 -17.34 -2.26
N ARG A 61 -26.16 -17.31 -3.48
CA ARG A 61 -26.90 -17.06 -4.72
C ARG A 61 -27.60 -18.30 -5.27
N GLY A 62 -27.33 -19.49 -4.70
CA GLY A 62 -27.81 -20.76 -5.22
C GLY A 62 -27.14 -21.20 -6.52
N GLU A 63 -25.99 -20.63 -6.87
CA GLU A 63 -25.22 -20.98 -8.07
C GLU A 63 -24.45 -22.31 -7.90
N ILE A 64 -24.23 -22.75 -6.66
CA ILE A 64 -23.57 -24.01 -6.31
C ILE A 64 -24.36 -24.74 -5.24
N SER A 65 -24.32 -26.06 -5.23
CA SER A 65 -24.97 -26.87 -4.21
C SER A 65 -24.20 -26.86 -2.88
N LYS A 66 -24.83 -27.34 -1.80
CA LYS A 66 -24.17 -27.49 -0.51
C LYS A 66 -23.02 -28.51 -0.58
N GLU A 67 -23.20 -29.59 -1.35
CA GLU A 67 -22.16 -30.60 -1.55
C GLU A 67 -20.94 -30.00 -2.26
N GLU A 68 -21.14 -29.24 -3.34
CA GLU A 68 -20.06 -28.57 -4.08
C GLU A 68 -19.34 -27.52 -3.23
N PHE A 69 -20.07 -26.81 -2.37
CA PHE A 69 -19.47 -25.86 -1.43
C PHE A 69 -18.60 -26.55 -0.38
N GLU A 70 -19.05 -27.67 0.19
CA GLU A 70 -18.28 -28.39 1.21
C GLU A 70 -17.03 -29.07 0.65
N GLU A 71 -17.09 -29.62 -0.56
CA GLU A 71 -15.94 -30.22 -1.25
C GLU A 71 -14.85 -29.15 -1.50
N LYS A 72 -15.24 -28.03 -2.13
CA LYS A 72 -14.31 -26.93 -2.43
C LYS A 72 -13.81 -26.22 -1.18
N ARG A 73 -14.61 -26.17 -0.11
CA ARG A 73 -14.18 -25.63 1.18
C ARG A 73 -13.12 -26.51 1.85
N LYS A 74 -13.24 -27.84 1.75
CA LYS A 74 -12.25 -28.78 2.29
C LYS A 74 -10.94 -28.74 1.51
N ASP A 75 -11.01 -28.52 0.20
CA ASP A 75 -9.80 -28.38 -0.64
C ASP A 75 -9.03 -27.07 -0.41
N LEU A 76 -9.70 -26.03 0.11
CA LEU A 76 -9.12 -24.70 0.36
C LEU A 76 -8.69 -24.47 1.82
N LEU A 77 -8.95 -25.44 2.71
CA LEU A 77 -8.56 -25.43 4.13
C LEU A 77 -7.29 -26.26 4.33
#